data_AF-A0A9P0BPF4-F1
#
_entry.id   AF-A0A9P0BPF4-F1
#
_cell.length_a   1.000
_cell.length_b   1.000
_cell.length_c   1.000
_cell.angle_alpha   90.00
_cell.angle_beta   90.00
_cell.angle_gamma   90.00
#
_symmetry.space_group_name_H-M   'P 1'
#
loop_
_entity.id
_entity.type
_entity.pdbx_description
1 polymer ?
#
loop_
_entity_poly.entity_id
_entity_poly.type
_entity_poly.pdbx_seq_one_letter_code
_entity_poly.pdbx_strand_id
1 'polypeptide(L)'
;MYFALVLLISHCVSGASIKDKTGTDAANNNIEYDDYLRTINIETPELKLVLKNCELSGIGNCTINSTISKKNESYFDQRYWCPNLSIRSDYEVNGLIGNVTANGTGKSLISYYNYDIMIRCQIIKLPFTFLNIKYIMNEFTLTLKPEGVMVNFSQLNSNNYDKEAGEQNLKNLEEAIREPLMRRLVTPYLSQLQLSPILAGIFSDQSWIDFILEKSMHIFL
;
A
#
# COMPACT_ATOMS: atom_id res chain seq x y z
N MET A 1 17.00 11.47 -8.09
CA MET A 1 16.18 10.24 -8.00
C MET A 1 15.27 10.29 -6.75
N TYR A 2 14.52 11.37 -6.57
CA TYR A 2 13.54 11.55 -5.48
C TYR A 2 12.12 11.78 -6.04
N PHE A 3 12.00 12.03 -7.35
CA PHE A 3 10.82 12.69 -7.90
C PHE A 3 9.70 11.74 -8.31
N ALA A 4 9.94 10.55 -8.87
CA ALA A 4 8.87 9.77 -9.50
C ALA A 4 7.84 9.19 -8.50
N LEU A 5 8.30 8.57 -7.41
CA LEU A 5 7.38 8.03 -6.41
C LEU A 5 6.82 9.12 -5.48
N VAL A 6 7.62 10.14 -5.14
CA VAL A 6 7.15 11.29 -4.36
C VAL A 6 6.17 12.14 -5.15
N LEU A 7 6.28 12.27 -6.48
CA LEU A 7 5.26 12.89 -7.34
C LEU A 7 3.99 12.06 -7.44
N LEU A 8 4.09 10.73 -7.55
CA LEU A 8 2.92 9.85 -7.58
C LEU A 8 2.17 9.85 -6.25
N ILE A 9 2.90 9.89 -5.14
CA ILE A 9 2.34 10.04 -3.80
C ILE A 9 1.79 11.47 -3.61
N SER A 10 2.49 12.51 -4.08
CA SER A 10 2.02 13.91 -4.05
C SER A 10 0.77 14.16 -4.91
N HIS A 11 0.60 13.45 -6.02
CA HIS A 11 -0.60 13.52 -6.86
C HIS A 11 -1.77 12.68 -6.30
N CYS A 12 -1.52 11.70 -5.44
CA CYS A 12 -2.60 11.03 -4.70
C CYS A 12 -3.10 11.85 -3.51
N VAL A 13 -2.27 12.74 -2.95
CA VAL A 13 -2.68 13.62 -1.85
C VAL A 13 -3.48 14.84 -2.34
N SER A 14 -3.50 15.17 -3.64
CA SER A 14 -4.28 16.31 -4.15
C SER A 14 -5.81 16.08 -4.16
N GLY A 15 -6.29 14.88 -3.80
CA GLY A 15 -7.70 14.62 -3.49
C GLY A 15 -8.10 14.92 -2.04
N ALA A 16 -7.14 15.09 -1.14
CA ALA A 16 -7.37 15.61 0.20
C ALA A 16 -7.10 17.11 0.18
N SER A 17 -8.11 17.94 0.45
CA SER A 17 -8.00 19.40 0.47
C SER A 17 -6.83 19.87 1.35
N ILE A 18 -5.69 20.18 0.73
CA ILE A 18 -4.61 20.94 1.34
C ILE A 18 -4.87 22.40 0.97
N LYS A 19 -5.40 23.19 1.92
CA LYS A 19 -5.31 24.64 1.84
C LYS A 19 -3.85 25.03 2.07
N ASP A 20 -3.11 25.26 0.99
CA ASP A 20 -1.80 25.88 1.08
C ASP A 20 -1.94 27.38 1.40
N LYS A 21 -1.02 27.92 2.20
CA LYS A 21 -1.05 29.30 2.70
C LYS A 21 -0.64 30.35 1.65
N THR A 22 -0.50 29.97 0.39
CA THR A 22 0.07 30.82 -0.67
C THR A 22 -0.86 31.04 -1.88
N GLY A 23 -2.10 30.56 -1.84
CA GLY A 23 -3.17 31.04 -2.73
C GLY A 23 -2.85 31.02 -4.24
N THR A 24 -2.15 30.00 -4.72
CA THR A 24 -1.91 29.83 -6.16
C THR A 24 -2.29 28.42 -6.59
N ASP A 25 -3.35 28.31 -7.39
CA ASP A 25 -3.91 27.04 -7.86
C ASP A 25 -2.98 26.38 -8.89
N ALA A 26 -2.35 25.27 -8.53
CA ALA A 26 -1.68 24.39 -9.49
C ALA A 26 -2.72 23.57 -10.25
N ALA A 27 -2.56 23.49 -11.58
CA ALA A 27 -3.49 22.82 -12.48
C ALA A 27 -3.84 21.38 -12.04
N ASN A 28 -5.12 21.17 -11.71
CA ASN A 28 -5.71 19.91 -11.28
C ASN A 28 -5.73 18.87 -12.40
N ASN A 29 -4.74 17.98 -12.42
CA ASN A 29 -4.89 16.68 -13.06
C ASN A 29 -5.54 15.73 -12.04
N ASN A 30 -6.85 15.90 -11.83
CA ASN A 30 -7.67 14.98 -11.03
C ASN A 30 -7.78 13.65 -11.76
N ILE A 31 -6.85 12.75 -11.50
CA ILE A 31 -7.02 11.34 -11.85
C ILE A 31 -8.19 10.83 -10.99
N GLU A 32 -9.13 10.15 -11.63
CA GLU A 32 -10.33 9.48 -11.10
C GLU A 32 -9.97 8.33 -10.13
N TYR A 33 -9.16 8.63 -9.12
CA TYR A 33 -8.70 7.70 -8.08
C TYR A 33 -9.67 7.61 -6.90
N ASP A 34 -10.52 8.63 -6.78
CA ASP A 34 -11.41 8.84 -5.65
C ASP A 34 -12.39 7.65 -5.50
N ASP A 35 -12.97 7.17 -6.60
CA ASP A 35 -13.99 6.11 -6.51
C ASP A 35 -13.43 4.72 -6.15
N TYR A 36 -12.20 4.38 -6.53
CA TYR A 36 -11.61 3.06 -6.20
C TYR A 36 -11.18 2.93 -4.74
N LEU A 37 -10.85 4.04 -4.09
CA LEU A 37 -10.49 4.05 -2.67
C LEU A 37 -11.72 4.19 -1.77
N ARG A 38 -12.83 4.75 -2.26
CA ARG A 38 -14.05 4.93 -1.45
C ARG A 38 -14.62 3.64 -0.90
N THR A 39 -14.57 2.53 -1.65
CA THR A 39 -15.10 1.24 -1.19
C THR A 39 -14.08 0.11 -1.33
N ILE A 40 -13.79 -0.56 -0.21
CA ILE A 40 -12.87 -1.69 -0.13
C ILE A 40 -13.68 -2.91 0.33
N ASN A 41 -13.77 -3.92 -0.54
CA ASN A 41 -14.39 -5.21 -0.21
C ASN A 41 -13.28 -6.23 0.08
N ILE A 42 -13.36 -6.85 1.25
CA ILE A 42 -12.48 -7.93 1.70
C ILE A 42 -13.38 -9.14 1.95
N GLU A 43 -13.21 -10.18 1.13
CA GLU A 43 -13.95 -11.43 1.25
C GLU A 43 -12.94 -12.56 1.43
N THR A 44 -13.02 -13.24 2.57
CA THR A 44 -12.38 -14.52 2.83
C THR A 44 -13.47 -15.60 2.94
N PRO A 45 -13.13 -16.90 2.96
CA PRO A 45 -14.13 -17.95 3.17
C PRO A 45 -14.93 -17.79 4.47
N GLU A 46 -14.34 -17.14 5.47
CA GLU A 46 -14.89 -17.01 6.82
C GLU A 46 -15.44 -15.60 7.09
N LEU A 47 -14.92 -14.57 6.44
CA LEU A 47 -15.18 -13.16 6.78
C LEU A 47 -15.51 -12.34 5.53
N LYS A 48 -16.61 -11.59 5.61
CA LYS A 48 -16.94 -10.52 4.67
C LYS A 48 -16.85 -9.18 5.38
N LEU A 49 -15.94 -8.34 4.95
CA LEU A 49 -15.76 -6.97 5.42
C LEU A 49 -15.88 -6.00 4.25
N VAL A 50 -16.75 -5.01 4.39
CA VAL A 50 -16.91 -3.91 3.45
C VAL A 50 -16.55 -2.63 4.18
N LEU A 51 -15.56 -1.90 3.68
CA LEU A 51 -15.23 -0.55 4.14
C LEU A 51 -15.76 0.45 3.10
N LYS A 52 -16.57 1.43 3.53
CA LYS A 52 -17.17 2.46 2.69
C LYS A 52 -16.66 3.84 3.11
N ASN A 53 -16.71 4.80 2.20
CA ASN A 53 -16.24 6.17 2.43
C ASN A 53 -14.83 6.21 3.03
N CYS A 54 -13.92 5.38 2.49
CA CYS A 54 -12.59 5.26 3.08
C CYS A 54 -11.77 6.55 2.87
N GLU A 55 -11.26 7.09 3.97
CA GLU A 55 -10.29 8.18 3.97
C GLU A 55 -8.92 7.62 4.36
N LEU A 56 -7.96 7.75 3.45
CA LEU A 56 -6.59 7.31 3.62
C LEU A 56 -5.69 8.50 3.96
N SER A 57 -4.83 8.35 4.97
CA SER A 57 -3.84 9.38 5.33
C SER A 57 -2.52 8.76 5.78
N GLY A 58 -1.44 9.53 5.66
CA GLY A 58 -0.12 9.16 6.19
C GLY A 58 0.82 8.42 5.21
N ILE A 59 0.29 7.81 4.15
CA ILE A 59 1.12 7.19 3.08
C ILE A 59 2.07 8.19 2.40
N GLY A 60 1.68 9.46 2.40
CA GLY A 60 2.48 10.61 1.98
C GLY A 60 3.84 10.74 2.66
N ASN A 61 3.93 10.24 3.90
CA ASN A 61 5.07 10.45 4.79
C ASN A 61 6.04 9.26 4.77
N CYS A 62 5.84 8.29 3.87
CA CYS A 62 6.75 7.17 3.69
C CYS A 62 8.09 7.60 3.10
N THR A 63 9.17 7.03 3.62
CA THR A 63 10.53 7.20 3.11
C THR A 63 11.05 5.88 2.54
N ILE A 64 11.83 5.96 1.47
CA ILE A 64 12.52 4.78 0.94
C ILE A 64 13.64 4.42 1.92
N ASN A 65 13.58 3.20 2.46
CA ASN A 65 14.60 2.67 3.36
C ASN A 65 15.73 1.98 2.57
N SER A 66 15.38 1.11 1.62
CA SER A 66 16.36 0.41 0.79
C SER A 66 15.79 -0.07 -0.53
N THR A 67 16.63 -0.16 -1.55
CA THR A 67 16.34 -0.87 -2.80
C THR A 67 17.40 -1.95 -3.01
N ILE A 68 16.98 -3.21 -3.12
CA ILE A 68 17.87 -4.34 -3.37
C ILE A 68 17.50 -4.91 -4.73
N SER A 69 18.44 -4.90 -5.67
CA SER A 69 18.27 -5.58 -6.96
C SER A 69 19.24 -6.73 -7.05
N LYS A 70 18.73 -7.94 -7.32
CA LYS A 70 19.57 -9.11 -7.57
C LYS A 70 19.37 -9.58 -8.99
N LYS A 71 20.27 -9.14 -9.88
CA LYS A 71 20.30 -9.49 -11.31
C LYS A 71 20.18 -11.01 -11.56
N ASN A 72 20.79 -11.84 -10.70
CA ASN A 72 20.78 -13.29 -10.84
C ASN A 72 19.49 -13.96 -10.36
N GLU A 73 18.78 -13.33 -9.42
CA GLU A 73 17.56 -13.88 -8.82
C GLU A 73 16.29 -13.31 -9.48
N SER A 74 16.43 -12.46 -10.51
CA SER A 74 15.33 -11.90 -11.29
C SER A 74 14.24 -11.25 -10.44
N TYR A 75 14.64 -10.54 -9.38
CA TYR A 75 13.74 -9.68 -8.62
C TYR A 75 14.40 -8.38 -8.20
N PHE A 76 13.54 -7.41 -7.87
CA PHE A 76 13.92 -6.24 -7.10
C PHE A 76 13.04 -6.15 -5.86
N ASP A 77 13.66 -5.81 -4.73
CA ASP A 77 12.99 -5.50 -3.49
C ASP A 77 13.07 -3.99 -3.28
N GLN A 78 11.94 -3.39 -2.94
CA GLN A 78 11.86 -2.01 -2.51
C GLN A 78 11.25 -1.97 -1.11
N ARG A 79 11.98 -1.35 -0.18
CA ARG A 79 11.55 -1.20 1.20
C ARG A 79 11.25 0.25 1.51
N TYR A 80 10.13 0.46 2.15
CA TYR A 80 9.67 1.75 2.60
C TYR A 80 9.45 1.70 4.10
N TRP A 81 9.98 2.69 4.80
CA TRP A 81 9.62 2.95 6.18
C TRP A 81 8.58 4.05 6.21
N CYS A 82 7.50 3.87 6.97
CA CYS A 82 6.41 4.82 7.05
C CYS A 82 6.04 5.09 8.52
N PRO A 83 5.94 6.36 8.94
CA PRO A 83 5.70 6.68 10.34
C PRO A 83 4.27 6.37 10.78
N ASN A 84 3.27 6.63 9.93
CA ASN A 84 1.86 6.44 10.25
C ASN A 84 1.04 6.23 8.97
N LEU A 85 0.12 5.28 8.99
CA LEU A 85 -0.95 5.08 8.01
C LEU A 85 -2.25 5.00 8.77
N SER A 86 -3.23 5.85 8.42
CA SER A 86 -4.54 5.82 9.03
C SER A 86 -5.61 5.68 7.96
N ILE A 87 -6.50 4.71 8.17
CA ILE A 87 -7.66 4.42 7.34
C ILE A 87 -8.90 4.65 8.20
N ARG A 88 -9.73 5.61 7.82
CA ARG A 88 -11.04 5.86 8.43
C ARG A 88 -12.11 5.44 7.46
N SER A 89 -13.16 4.79 7.92
CA SER A 89 -14.24 4.36 7.04
C SER A 89 -15.56 4.17 7.80
N ASP A 90 -16.65 4.04 7.05
CA ASP A 90 -17.78 3.23 7.45
C ASP A 90 -17.44 1.75 7.23
N TYR A 91 -17.95 0.84 8.04
CA TYR A 91 -17.73 -0.59 7.86
C TYR A 91 -19.05 -1.38 7.97
N GLU A 92 -19.08 -2.51 7.28
CA GLU A 92 -20.05 -3.58 7.44
C GLU A 92 -19.26 -4.90 7.50
N VAL A 93 -19.45 -5.68 8.55
CA VAL A 93 -18.78 -6.97 8.72
C VAL A 93 -19.80 -8.07 8.98
N ASN A 94 -19.58 -9.23 8.36
CA ASN A 94 -20.35 -10.44 8.59
C ASN A 94 -19.46 -11.66 8.40
N GLY A 95 -19.44 -12.58 9.36
CA GLY A 95 -18.69 -13.83 9.26
C GLY A 95 -18.10 -14.28 10.59
N LEU A 96 -16.97 -14.97 10.52
CA LEU A 96 -16.21 -15.49 11.64
C LEU A 96 -14.85 -14.79 11.72
N ILE A 97 -14.45 -14.45 12.95
CA ILE A 97 -13.11 -13.99 13.29
C ILE A 97 -12.54 -15.02 14.27
N GLY A 98 -11.76 -15.96 13.75
CA GLY A 98 -11.43 -17.18 14.49
C GLY A 98 -12.69 -17.96 14.82
N ASN A 99 -12.99 -18.14 16.11
CA ASN A 99 -14.16 -18.89 16.56
C ASN A 99 -15.37 -18.00 16.92
N VAL A 100 -15.28 -16.69 16.69
CA VAL A 100 -16.29 -15.71 17.12
C VAL A 100 -17.05 -15.19 15.91
N THR A 101 -18.39 -15.26 15.97
CA THR A 101 -19.25 -14.64 14.97
C THR A 101 -19.15 -13.12 15.08
N ALA A 102 -18.73 -12.49 13.99
CA ALA A 102 -18.65 -11.05 13.85
C ALA A 102 -19.77 -10.57 12.94
N ASN A 103 -20.63 -9.72 13.48
CA ASN A 103 -21.63 -9.00 12.72
C ASN A 103 -21.75 -7.59 13.30
N GLY A 104 -21.67 -6.59 12.44
CA GLY A 104 -21.75 -5.21 12.87
C GLY A 104 -21.61 -4.25 11.71
N THR A 105 -22.12 -3.05 11.93
CA THR A 105 -21.92 -1.91 11.04
C THR A 105 -21.56 -0.70 11.90
N GLY A 106 -20.82 0.25 11.34
CA GLY A 106 -20.45 1.46 12.09
C GLY A 106 -19.28 2.20 11.46
N LYS A 107 -18.57 2.97 12.28
CA LYS A 107 -17.33 3.65 11.92
C LYS A 107 -16.12 2.79 12.29
N SER A 108 -15.10 2.81 11.46
CA SER A 108 -13.82 2.16 11.72
C SER A 108 -12.65 3.13 11.66
N LEU A 109 -11.62 2.84 12.44
CA LEU A 109 -10.30 3.46 12.38
C LEU A 109 -9.26 2.35 12.50
N ILE A 110 -8.46 2.20 11.45
CA ILE A 110 -7.29 1.30 11.43
C ILE A 110 -6.06 2.21 11.29
N SER A 111 -5.11 2.09 12.22
CA SER A 111 -3.87 2.86 12.18
C SER A 111 -2.66 1.94 12.36
N TYR A 112 -1.68 2.10 11.48
CA TYR A 112 -0.39 1.44 11.53
C TYR A 112 0.69 2.47 11.85
N TYR A 113 1.55 2.17 12.81
CA TYR A 113 2.63 3.04 13.26
C TYR A 113 3.98 2.39 12.99
N ASN A 114 4.96 3.22 12.58
CA ASN A 114 6.33 2.83 12.27
C ASN A 114 6.37 1.50 11.52
N TYR A 115 5.83 1.47 10.31
CA TYR A 115 5.65 0.24 9.56
C TYR A 115 6.59 0.18 8.36
N ASP A 116 7.13 -1.01 8.12
CA ASP A 116 7.88 -1.31 6.91
C ASP A 116 6.97 -1.94 5.86
N ILE A 117 6.96 -1.36 4.66
CA ILE A 117 6.44 -2.01 3.46
C ILE A 117 7.63 -2.59 2.70
N MET A 118 7.60 -3.89 2.45
CA MET A 118 8.48 -4.53 1.46
C MET A 118 7.66 -4.94 0.24
N ILE A 119 8.05 -4.42 -0.90
CA ILE A 119 7.52 -4.80 -2.21
C ILE A 119 8.62 -5.57 -2.92
N ARG A 120 8.40 -6.86 -3.14
CA ARG A 120 9.29 -7.67 -3.97
C ARG A 120 8.61 -7.92 -5.29
N CYS A 121 9.24 -7.52 -6.37
CA CYS A 121 8.72 -7.69 -7.72
C CYS A 121 9.60 -8.68 -8.47
N GLN A 122 9.00 -9.79 -8.92
CA GLN A 122 9.68 -10.70 -9.83
C GLN A 122 9.63 -10.14 -11.24
N ILE A 123 10.79 -10.13 -11.90
CA ILE A 123 10.95 -9.66 -13.26
C ILE A 123 11.25 -10.84 -14.18
N ILE A 124 10.59 -10.89 -15.33
CA ILE A 124 10.87 -11.88 -16.37
C ILE A 124 11.52 -11.17 -17.53
N LYS A 125 12.62 -11.74 -18.03
CA LYS A 125 13.26 -11.31 -19.27
C LYS A 125 12.41 -11.77 -20.46
N LEU A 126 12.00 -10.84 -21.30
CA LEU A 126 11.26 -11.18 -22.51
C LEU A 126 12.21 -11.75 -23.59
N PRO A 127 11.78 -12.75 -24.37
CA PRO A 127 12.57 -13.31 -25.47
C PRO A 127 12.67 -12.34 -26.67
N PHE A 128 11.80 -11.33 -26.73
CA PHE A 128 11.80 -10.29 -27.75
C PHE A 128 11.62 -8.90 -27.11
N THR A 129 12.32 -7.90 -27.63
CA THR A 129 12.14 -6.50 -27.25
C THR A 129 10.97 -5.91 -28.03
N PHE A 130 9.77 -5.96 -27.45
CA PHE A 130 8.66 -5.11 -27.90
C PHE A 130 8.83 -3.74 -27.23
N LEU A 131 8.85 -2.65 -28.01
CA LEU A 131 9.00 -1.27 -27.48
C LEU A 131 10.29 -1.03 -26.64
N ASN A 132 11.39 -1.72 -26.93
CA ASN A 132 12.64 -1.69 -26.13
C ASN A 132 12.48 -2.14 -24.66
N ILE A 133 11.36 -2.78 -24.31
CA ILE A 133 11.13 -3.34 -22.99
C ILE A 133 11.77 -4.73 -22.94
N LYS A 134 12.83 -4.88 -22.12
CA LYS A 134 13.55 -6.16 -21.94
C LYS A 134 13.01 -7.00 -20.79
N TYR A 135 12.32 -6.37 -19.84
CA TYR A 135 11.83 -7.01 -18.62
C TYR A 135 10.40 -6.60 -18.33
N ILE A 136 9.59 -7.54 -17.87
CA ILE A 136 8.24 -7.29 -17.36
C ILE A 136 8.14 -7.76 -15.92
N MET A 137 7.33 -7.06 -15.12
CA MET A 137 6.98 -7.53 -13.79
C MET A 137 5.94 -8.64 -13.91
N ASN A 138 6.28 -9.85 -13.46
CA ASN A 138 5.40 -11.01 -13.51
C ASN A 138 4.47 -11.07 -12.31
N GLU A 139 5.06 -10.97 -11.13
CA GLU A 139 4.36 -11.03 -9.87
C GLU A 139 5.00 -10.07 -8.88
N PHE A 140 4.24 -9.70 -7.86
CA PHE A 140 4.78 -8.99 -6.71
C PHE A 140 4.29 -9.62 -5.42
N THR A 141 5.14 -9.58 -4.40
CA THR A 141 4.75 -9.86 -3.02
C THR A 141 4.84 -8.58 -2.21
N LEU A 142 3.83 -8.38 -1.36
CA LEU A 142 3.71 -7.25 -0.46
C LEU A 142 3.81 -7.78 0.96
N THR A 143 4.73 -7.23 1.75
CA THR A 143 4.82 -7.53 3.17
C THR A 143 4.71 -6.24 3.96
N LEU A 144 3.77 -6.21 4.91
CA LEU A 144 3.62 -5.13 5.88
C LEU A 144 4.10 -5.61 7.25
N LYS A 145 5.03 -4.88 7.87
CA LYS A 145 5.50 -5.14 9.23
C LYS A 145 5.31 -3.88 10.08
N PRO A 146 4.14 -3.69 10.71
CA PRO A 146 3.93 -2.59 11.63
C PRO A 146 4.59 -2.87 12.98
N GLU A 147 5.22 -1.85 13.59
CA GLU A 147 5.62 -1.92 15.00
C GLU A 147 4.43 -1.72 15.93
N GLY A 148 3.47 -0.87 15.52
CA GLY A 148 2.25 -0.58 16.27
C GLY A 148 1.01 -0.65 15.41
N VAL A 149 -0.07 -1.19 15.96
CA VAL A 149 -1.37 -1.28 15.30
C VAL A 149 -2.45 -0.82 16.27
N MET A 150 -3.32 0.07 15.81
CA MET A 150 -4.52 0.51 16.54
C MET A 150 -5.73 0.26 15.67
N VAL A 151 -6.70 -0.48 16.21
CA VAL A 151 -7.91 -0.89 15.49
C VAL A 151 -9.10 -0.52 16.35
N ASN A 152 -10.05 0.20 15.76
CA ASN A 152 -11.30 0.55 16.42
C ASN A 152 -12.44 0.33 15.43
N PHE A 153 -13.38 -0.53 15.80
CA PHE A 153 -14.63 -0.74 15.08
C PHE A 153 -15.78 -0.41 16.02
N SER A 154 -16.44 0.73 15.81
CA SER A 154 -17.55 1.15 16.66
C SER A 154 -18.70 0.16 16.54
N GLN A 155 -19.31 -0.23 17.65
CA GLN A 155 -20.50 -1.10 17.65
C GLN A 155 -20.28 -2.50 17.05
N LEU A 156 -19.03 -2.93 16.87
CA LEU A 156 -18.76 -4.32 16.55
C LEU A 156 -19.20 -5.14 17.76
N ASN A 157 -20.14 -6.06 17.56
CA ASN A 157 -20.83 -6.82 18.62
C ASN A 157 -19.83 -7.41 19.62
N SER A 158 -19.57 -6.64 20.67
CA SER A 158 -18.99 -7.07 21.93
C SER A 158 -20.19 -7.40 22.80
N ASN A 159 -20.86 -8.50 22.47
CA ASN A 159 -21.84 -9.04 23.41
C ASN A 159 -21.13 -9.17 24.75
N ASN A 160 -21.60 -8.37 25.70
CA ASN A 160 -21.15 -8.23 27.09
C ASN A 160 -20.44 -9.50 27.57
N TYR A 161 -19.16 -9.44 27.96
CA TYR A 161 -18.66 -9.98 29.23
C TYR A 161 -17.13 -9.97 29.41
N ASP A 162 -16.29 -9.62 28.42
CA ASP A 162 -14.85 -9.58 28.65
C ASP A 162 -14.12 -8.58 27.74
N LYS A 163 -13.42 -7.60 28.34
CA LYS A 163 -12.61 -6.62 27.61
C LYS A 163 -11.43 -7.30 26.91
N GLU A 164 -10.83 -8.31 27.53
CA GLU A 164 -9.69 -9.04 26.98
C GLU A 164 -10.08 -9.83 25.72
N ALA A 165 -11.24 -10.50 25.76
CA ALA A 165 -11.78 -11.20 24.60
C ALA A 165 -12.08 -10.23 23.44
N GLY A 166 -12.57 -9.03 23.74
CA GLY A 166 -12.81 -7.98 22.75
C GLY A 166 -11.52 -7.53 22.05
N GLU A 167 -10.45 -7.27 22.81
CA GLU A 167 -9.15 -6.87 22.27
C GLU A 167 -8.52 -7.99 21.42
N GLN A 168 -8.58 -9.24 21.87
CA GLN A 168 -8.08 -10.37 21.10
C GLN A 168 -8.85 -10.58 19.79
N ASN A 169 -10.18 -10.40 19.80
CA ASN A 169 -11.00 -10.48 18.59
C ASN A 169 -10.65 -9.38 17.58
N LEU A 170 -10.41 -8.14 18.05
CA LEU A 170 -9.97 -7.04 17.19
C LEU A 170 -8.59 -7.29 16.59
N LYS A 171 -7.67 -7.89 17.37
CA LYS A 171 -6.36 -8.30 16.86
C LYS A 171 -6.49 -9.39 15.78
N ASN A 172 -7.29 -10.42 16.03
CA ASN A 172 -7.53 -11.50 15.06
C ASN A 172 -8.17 -10.95 13.77
N LEU A 173 -9.11 -10.01 13.91
CA LEU A 173 -9.73 -9.31 12.77
C LEU A 173 -8.67 -8.62 11.95
N GLU A 174 -7.84 -7.82 12.60
CA GLU A 174 -6.80 -7.05 11.93
C GLU A 174 -5.80 -7.95 11.22
N GLU A 175 -5.32 -9.01 11.86
CA GLU A 175 -4.44 -9.99 11.24
C GLU A 175 -5.06 -10.64 9.99
N ALA A 176 -6.36 -10.96 10.04
CA ALA A 176 -7.08 -11.56 8.92
C ALA A 176 -7.28 -10.60 7.74
N ILE A 177 -7.47 -9.30 8.00
CA ILE A 177 -7.74 -8.31 6.95
C ILE A 177 -6.50 -7.57 6.46
N ARG A 178 -5.37 -7.59 7.20
CA ARG A 178 -4.16 -6.80 6.92
C ARG A 178 -3.65 -6.99 5.51
N GLU A 179 -3.36 -8.24 5.11
CA GLU A 179 -2.80 -8.51 3.78
C GLU A 179 -3.79 -8.17 2.65
N PRO A 180 -5.07 -8.62 2.69
CA PRO A 180 -6.05 -8.23 1.68
C PRO A 180 -6.26 -6.72 1.56
N LEU A 181 -6.35 -6.03 2.70
CA LEU A 181 -6.52 -4.58 2.76
C LEU A 181 -5.32 -3.87 2.12
N MET A 182 -4.11 -4.21 2.55
CA MET A 182 -2.90 -3.59 2.04
C MET A 182 -2.67 -3.91 0.56
N ARG A 183 -2.94 -5.14 0.13
CA ARG A 183 -2.88 -5.50 -1.29
C ARG A 183 -3.85 -4.64 -2.08
N ARG A 184 -5.09 -4.45 -1.62
CA ARG A 184 -6.09 -3.64 -2.32
C ARG A 184 -5.68 -2.17 -2.39
N LEU A 185 -5.09 -1.64 -1.33
CA LEU A 185 -4.56 -0.28 -1.30
C LEU A 185 -3.36 -0.09 -2.21
N VAL A 186 -2.40 -1.02 -2.22
CA VAL A 186 -1.11 -0.87 -2.93
C VAL A 186 -1.21 -1.26 -4.41
N THR A 187 -2.08 -2.20 -4.78
CA THR A 187 -2.17 -2.71 -6.16
C THR A 187 -2.40 -1.61 -7.22
N PRO A 188 -3.31 -0.64 -7.04
CA PRO A 188 -3.49 0.45 -8.00
C PRO A 188 -2.21 1.27 -8.25
N TYR A 189 -1.39 1.46 -7.21
CA TYR A 189 -0.10 2.14 -7.35
C TYR A 189 0.90 1.30 -8.14
N LEU A 190 0.96 0.00 -7.86
CA LEU A 190 1.85 -0.92 -8.57
C LEU A 190 1.45 -1.11 -10.03
N SER A 191 0.16 -1.15 -10.34
CA SER A 191 -0.31 -1.24 -11.73
C SER A 191 0.03 0.02 -12.52
N GLN A 192 0.01 1.21 -11.89
CA GLN A 192 0.48 2.45 -12.53
C GLN A 192 1.99 2.46 -12.77
N LEU A 193 2.78 1.87 -11.86
CA LEU A 193 4.21 1.67 -12.08
C LEU A 193 4.47 0.74 -13.27
N GLN A 194 3.67 -0.31 -13.45
CA GLN A 194 3.74 -1.20 -14.62
C GLN A 194 3.33 -0.49 -15.92
N LEU A 195 2.30 0.37 -15.86
CA LEU A 195 1.75 1.11 -17.00
C LEU A 195 2.57 2.36 -17.36
N SER A 196 3.70 2.61 -16.71
CA SER A 196 4.65 3.64 -17.12
C SER A 196 5.74 3.03 -18.02
N PRO A 197 5.53 2.94 -19.35
CA PRO A 197 6.61 2.63 -20.28
C PRO A 197 7.73 3.68 -20.23
N ILE A 198 7.53 4.82 -19.57
CA ILE A 198 8.57 5.83 -19.28
C ILE A 198 9.58 5.27 -18.27
N LEU A 199 9.17 4.49 -17.27
CA LEU A 199 10.10 3.78 -16.40
C LEU A 199 10.78 2.62 -17.13
N ALA A 200 10.07 1.90 -17.99
CA ALA A 200 10.69 0.86 -18.84
C ALA A 200 11.73 1.44 -19.83
N GLY A 201 11.52 2.67 -20.32
CA GLY A 201 12.51 3.45 -21.07
C GLY A 201 13.73 3.83 -20.23
N ILE A 202 13.53 4.24 -18.96
CA ILE A 202 14.61 4.51 -17.99
C ILE A 202 15.42 3.24 -17.66
N PHE A 203 14.82 2.05 -17.72
CA PHE A 203 15.51 0.76 -17.55
C PHE A 203 16.05 0.13 -18.86
N SER A 204 15.80 0.75 -20.01
CA SER A 204 16.25 0.24 -21.31
C SER A 204 17.70 0.59 -21.64
N ASP A 205 18.23 1.65 -21.00
CA ASP A 205 19.62 2.05 -21.11
C ASP A 205 20.45 1.30 -20.05
N GLN A 206 21.30 0.38 -20.52
CA GLN A 206 22.14 -0.48 -19.69
C GLN A 206 22.97 0.34 -18.69
N SER A 207 23.31 1.58 -19.05
CA SER A 207 24.08 2.54 -18.25
C SER A 207 23.40 2.95 -16.94
N TRP A 208 22.07 2.94 -16.85
CA TRP A 208 21.36 3.38 -15.64
C TRP A 208 21.18 2.29 -14.60
N ILE A 209 20.95 1.04 -15.03
CA ILE A 209 20.98 -0.10 -14.10
C ILE A 209 22.39 -0.25 -13.54
N ASP A 210 23.42 -0.06 -14.36
CA ASP A 210 24.81 -0.09 -13.91
C ASP A 210 25.13 1.12 -13.01
N PHE A 211 24.63 2.33 -13.30
CA PHE A 211 24.76 3.51 -12.42
C PHE A 211 24.05 3.33 -11.06
N ILE A 212 22.83 2.78 -11.05
CA ILE A 212 22.09 2.51 -9.81
C ILE A 212 22.81 1.45 -8.98
N LEU A 213 23.38 0.42 -9.60
CA LEU A 213 24.15 -0.62 -8.92
C LEU A 213 25.53 -0.12 -8.44
N GLU A 214 26.20 0.72 -9.22
CA GLU A 214 27.50 1.31 -8.87
C GLU A 214 27.37 2.34 -7.73
N LYS A 215 26.33 3.19 -7.75
CA LYS A 215 26.07 4.16 -6.68
C LYS A 215 25.50 3.55 -5.40
N SER A 216 24.78 2.43 -5.48
CA SER A 216 24.28 1.73 -4.28
C SER A 216 25.38 0.93 -3.56
N MET A 217 26.47 0.58 -4.24
CA MET A 217 27.65 -0.03 -3.61
C MET A 217 28.55 0.96 -2.84
N HIS A 218 28.49 2.25 -3.15
CA HIS A 218 29.35 3.27 -2.49
C HIS A 218 28.73 3.97 -1.27
N ILE A 219 27.55 3.53 -0.80
CA ILE A 219 26.92 4.04 0.44
C ILE A 219 27.23 3.15 1.66
N PHE A 220 28.02 2.09 1.48
CA PHE A 220 28.60 1.30 2.57
C PHE A 220 30.13 1.34 2.50
N LEU A 221 30.71 2.45 2.95
CA LEU A 221 32.01 2.54 3.62
C LEU A 221 32.06 3.84 4.42
#